data_AF-A0A7K1JWC1-F1
#
_entry.id   AF-A0A7K1JWC1-F1
#
_cell.length_a   1.000
_cell.length_b   1.000
_cell.length_c   1.000
_cell.angle_alpha   90.00
_cell.angle_beta   90.00
_cell.angle_gamma   90.00
#
_symmetry.space_group_name_H-M   'P 1'
#
loop_
_entity.id
_entity.type
_entity.pdbx_description
1 polymer ?
#
loop_
_entity_poly.entity_id
_entity_poly.type
_entity_poly.pdbx_seq_one_letter_code
_entity_poly.pdbx_strand_id
1 'polypeptide(L)'
;MAWIDAFRSKGQSPARGRDPHQRGTNEDLRYLAMWTAAHTGVEAYVEPQTNFSDVTVILIAGDGEWTRRRVGGVAGARRISEKLKIPVYDVHRTGYPQRKRDYDARQKILKRRAAEG
;
A
#
# COMPACT_ATOMS: atom_id res chain seq x y z
N MET A 1 14.02 -18.92 8.65
CA MET A 1 13.30 -17.66 8.34
C MET A 1 14.20 -16.79 7.46
N ALA A 2 14.15 -16.96 6.13
CA ALA A 2 14.95 -16.19 5.18
C ALA A 2 14.02 -15.60 4.12
N TRP A 3 13.66 -14.32 4.27
CA TRP A 3 12.63 -13.65 3.45
C TRP A 3 13.15 -12.38 2.72
N ILE A 4 14.46 -12.09 2.74
CA ILE A 4 14.96 -10.72 2.43
C ILE A 4 15.75 -10.60 1.10
N ASP A 5 16.16 -11.70 0.45
CA ASP A 5 17.16 -11.61 -0.65
C ASP A 5 16.65 -11.28 -2.06
N ALA A 6 15.34 -11.06 -2.26
CA ALA A 6 14.83 -10.75 -3.61
C ALA A 6 15.02 -9.27 -4.05
N PHE A 7 15.57 -8.39 -3.21
CA PHE A 7 15.60 -6.93 -3.46
C PHE A 7 16.98 -6.36 -3.82
N ARG A 8 17.90 -7.16 -4.36
CA ARG A 8 19.22 -6.66 -4.78
C ARG A 8 19.18 -6.17 -6.24
N SER A 9 19.02 -4.86 -6.43
CA SER A 9 19.51 -4.17 -7.64
C SER A 9 20.57 -3.12 -7.25
N LYS A 10 21.68 -3.14 -7.99
CA LYS A 10 22.90 -2.33 -7.89
C LYS A 10 22.63 -0.81 -7.78
N GLY A 11 23.47 -0.10 -7.03
CA GLY A 11 23.29 1.33 -6.70
C GLY A 11 23.87 2.34 -7.68
N GLN A 12 23.62 3.64 -7.40
CA GLN A 12 24.50 4.79 -7.68
C GLN A 12 24.12 6.04 -6.84
N SER A 13 25.11 6.93 -6.66
CA SER A 13 25.38 8.03 -5.70
C SER A 13 24.43 9.26 -5.65
N PRO A 14 24.61 10.21 -4.68
CA PRO A 14 23.61 11.23 -4.34
C PRO A 14 23.82 12.57 -5.06
N ALA A 15 22.73 13.18 -5.55
CA ALA A 15 22.72 14.57 -6.01
C ALA A 15 21.68 15.39 -5.23
N ARG A 16 22.08 16.60 -4.83
CA ARG A 16 21.33 17.54 -4.00
C ARG A 16 20.53 18.47 -4.92
N GLY A 17 19.21 18.27 -4.97
CA GLY A 17 18.20 19.05 -5.72
C GLY A 17 16.84 18.39 -5.49
N ARG A 18 15.77 19.15 -5.25
CA ARG A 18 14.47 18.60 -4.79
C ARG A 18 13.93 17.53 -5.78
N ASP A 19 13.60 16.35 -5.24
CA ASP A 19 13.76 15.01 -5.84
C ASP A 19 12.52 14.56 -6.69
N PRO A 20 12.69 14.06 -7.94
CA PRO A 20 11.62 13.97 -8.95
C PRO A 20 10.55 12.87 -8.73
N HIS A 21 10.67 12.03 -7.70
CA HIS A 21 9.70 11.01 -7.29
C HIS A 21 9.52 11.10 -5.77
N GLN A 22 8.70 12.05 -5.29
CA GLN A 22 8.51 12.29 -3.85
C GLN A 22 8.28 10.96 -3.12
N ARG A 23 9.34 10.53 -2.43
CA ARG A 23 9.42 9.30 -1.67
C ARG A 23 8.25 9.28 -0.70
N GLY A 24 7.60 8.13 -0.50
CA GLY A 24 6.58 7.96 0.52
C GLY A 24 7.04 8.58 1.83
N THR A 25 6.27 9.58 2.24
CA THR A 25 6.71 10.57 3.21
C THR A 25 6.41 10.08 4.63
N ASN A 26 6.96 10.76 5.63
CA ASN A 26 6.54 10.54 7.01
C ASN A 26 5.04 10.83 7.20
N GLU A 27 4.45 11.68 6.37
CA GLU A 27 3.02 11.97 6.39
C GLU A 27 2.19 10.78 5.87
N ASP A 28 2.63 10.13 4.79
CA ASP A 28 2.00 8.90 4.30
C ASP A 28 2.00 7.81 5.37
N LEU A 29 3.13 7.62 6.07
CA LEU A 29 3.22 6.64 7.16
C LEU A 29 2.30 6.99 8.33
N ARG A 30 2.16 8.27 8.68
CA ARG A 30 1.22 8.73 9.72
C ARG A 30 -0.21 8.47 9.29
N TYR A 31 -0.55 8.79 8.05
CA TYR A 31 -1.88 8.52 7.50
C TYR A 31 -2.21 7.03 7.53
N LEU A 32 -1.29 6.17 7.09
CA LEU A 32 -1.49 4.71 7.12
C LEU A 32 -1.66 4.19 8.55
N ALA A 33 -0.94 4.75 9.53
CA ALA A 33 -1.11 4.39 10.93
C ALA A 33 -2.48 4.82 11.48
N MET A 34 -2.91 6.05 11.20
CA MET A 34 -4.24 6.54 11.59
C MET A 34 -5.35 5.71 10.95
N TRP A 35 -5.22 5.41 9.66
CA TRP A 35 -6.19 4.58 8.95
C TRP A 35 -6.26 3.17 9.54
N THR A 36 -5.11 2.56 9.83
CA THR A 36 -5.06 1.23 10.48
C THR A 36 -5.73 1.25 11.85
N ALA A 37 -5.52 2.31 12.65
CA ALA A 37 -6.15 2.43 13.97
C ALA A 37 -7.68 2.63 13.91
N ALA A 38 -8.19 3.20 12.81
CA ALA A 38 -9.62 3.45 12.62
C ALA A 38 -10.39 2.24 12.05
N HIS A 39 -9.71 1.19 11.58
CA HIS A 39 -10.31 0.03 10.93
C HIS A 39 -9.92 -1.27 11.63
N THR A 40 -10.75 -2.30 11.50
CA THR A 40 -10.50 -3.62 12.08
C THR A 40 -10.12 -4.63 11.00
N GLY A 41 -9.35 -5.67 11.37
CA GLY A 41 -8.94 -6.72 10.43
C GLY A 41 -8.08 -6.24 9.27
N VAL A 42 -7.28 -5.18 9.49
CA VAL A 42 -6.47 -4.55 8.45
C VAL A 42 -5.29 -5.44 8.06
N GLU A 43 -5.12 -5.60 6.75
CA GLU A 43 -3.96 -6.25 6.13
C GLU A 43 -3.32 -5.29 5.12
N ALA A 44 -1.99 -5.30 5.02
CA ALA A 44 -1.25 -4.54 4.04
C ALA A 44 -0.84 -5.42 2.86
N TYR A 45 -0.99 -4.89 1.65
CA TYR A 45 -0.50 -5.52 0.42
C TYR A 45 0.47 -4.55 -0.26
N VAL A 46 1.70 -4.99 -0.45
CA VAL A 46 2.75 -4.23 -1.13
C VAL A 46 2.59 -4.47 -2.63
N GLU A 47 2.41 -3.39 -3.35
CA GLU A 47 2.48 -3.37 -4.81
C GLU A 47 3.92 -3.02 -5.21
N PRO A 48 4.58 -3.87 -6.00
CA PRO A 48 5.94 -3.58 -6.44
C PRO A 48 5.98 -2.39 -7.38
N GLN A 49 7.18 -1.84 -7.55
CA GLN A 49 7.42 -0.81 -8.54
C GLN A 49 7.11 -1.35 -9.94
N THR A 50 6.43 -0.55 -10.75
CA THR A 50 6.22 -0.80 -12.17
C THR A 50 6.92 0.30 -12.99
N ASN A 51 6.89 0.20 -14.31
CA ASN A 51 7.42 1.25 -15.19
C ASN A 51 6.71 2.60 -14.99
N PHE A 52 5.49 2.60 -14.45
CA PHE A 52 4.63 3.79 -14.35
C PHE A 52 4.25 4.13 -12.91
N SER A 53 4.70 3.35 -11.91
CA SER A 53 4.36 3.58 -10.51
C SER A 53 5.48 3.16 -9.56
N ASP A 54 5.75 4.00 -8.55
CA ASP A 54 6.59 3.63 -7.42
C ASP A 54 6.01 2.46 -6.61
N VAL A 55 6.81 1.88 -5.71
CA VAL A 55 6.32 0.95 -4.70
C VAL A 55 5.23 1.62 -3.87
N THR A 56 4.07 0.97 -3.80
CA THR A 56 2.92 1.42 -3.01
C THR A 56 2.47 0.35 -2.03
N VAL A 57 1.74 0.78 -1.01
CA VAL A 57 1.02 -0.11 -0.11
C VAL A 57 -0.46 0.22 -0.19
N ILE A 58 -1.27 -0.84 -0.29
CA ILE A 58 -2.71 -0.78 -0.07
C ILE A 58 -3.03 -1.45 1.27
N LEU A 59 -3.76 -0.74 2.12
CA LEU A 59 -4.36 -1.31 3.32
C LEU A 59 -5.78 -1.73 3.00
N ILE A 60 -6.15 -2.93 3.43
CA ILE A 60 -7.48 -3.51 3.19
C ILE A 60 -8.05 -3.94 4.54
N ALA A 61 -9.13 -3.29 4.96
CA ALA A 61 -9.85 -3.59 6.19
C ALA A 61 -10.62 -4.92 6.08
N GLY A 62 -11.12 -5.41 7.21
CA GLY A 62 -11.86 -6.67 7.30
C GLY A 62 -13.15 -6.70 6.48
N ASP A 63 -13.77 -5.53 6.24
CA ASP A 63 -14.97 -5.37 5.41
C ASP A 63 -14.68 -5.14 3.91
N GLY A 64 -13.40 -4.97 3.57
CA GLY A 64 -12.92 -4.71 2.22
C GLY A 64 -12.71 -3.23 1.87
N GLU A 65 -13.00 -2.28 2.76
CA GLU A 65 -12.61 -0.89 2.56
C GLU A 65 -11.08 -0.80 2.43
N TRP A 66 -10.60 0.11 1.58
CA TRP A 66 -9.18 0.19 1.30
C TRP A 66 -8.67 1.61 1.05
N THR A 67 -7.40 1.82 1.34
CA THR A 67 -6.64 3.04 0.99
C THR A 67 -5.28 2.67 0.42
N ARG A 68 -4.74 3.51 -0.49
CA ARG A 68 -3.45 3.29 -1.15
C ARG A 68 -2.54 4.51 -0.97
N ARG A 69 -1.27 4.28 -0.61
CA ARG A 69 -0.23 5.33 -0.49
C ARG A 69 1.10 4.89 -1.07
N ARG A 70 1.90 5.85 -1.53
CA ARG A 70 3.30 5.62 -1.90
C ARG A 70 4.13 5.47 -0.64
N VAL A 71 5.14 4.61 -0.69
CA VAL A 71 5.95 4.30 0.50
C VAL A 71 7.45 4.53 0.28
N GLY A 72 7.84 5.15 -0.83
CA GLY A 72 9.23 5.56 -1.04
C GLY A 72 10.18 4.38 -1.23
N GLY A 73 9.68 3.33 -1.90
CA GLY A 73 10.42 2.11 -2.19
C GLY A 73 10.32 1.06 -1.09
N VAL A 74 11.14 0.02 -1.24
CA VAL A 74 11.17 -1.16 -0.36
C VAL A 74 11.44 -0.79 1.11
N ALA A 75 12.26 0.25 1.35
CA ALA A 75 12.59 0.69 2.69
C ALA A 75 11.37 1.19 3.48
N GLY A 76 10.45 1.93 2.86
CA GLY A 76 9.23 2.35 3.54
C GLY A 76 8.20 1.24 3.68
N ALA A 77 8.14 0.30 2.72
CA ALA A 77 7.34 -0.91 2.89
C ALA A 77 7.77 -1.74 4.13
N ARG A 78 9.08 -1.85 4.39
CA ARG A 78 9.60 -2.49 5.62
C ARG A 78 9.20 -1.75 6.89
N ARG A 79 9.30 -0.41 6.91
CA ARG A 79 8.88 0.41 8.06
C ARG A 79 7.40 0.25 8.39
N ILE A 80 6.56 0.01 7.39
CA ILE A 80 5.13 -0.25 7.59
C ILE A 80 4.93 -1.55 8.38
N SER A 81 5.61 -2.63 7.97
CA SER A 81 5.58 -3.90 8.70
C SER A 81 6.02 -3.73 10.16
N GLU A 82 7.11 -2.98 10.38
CA GLU A 82 7.63 -2.73 11.73
C GLU A 82 6.70 -1.89 12.60
N LYS A 83 6.05 -0.86 12.04
CA LYS A 83 5.26 0.13 12.79
C LYS A 83 3.81 -0.28 13.00
N LEU A 84 3.16 -0.84 11.98
CA LEU A 84 1.71 -1.08 12.02
C LEU A 84 1.33 -2.39 12.68
N LYS A 85 2.27 -3.35 12.79
CA LYS A 85 2.04 -4.66 13.44
C LYS A 85 0.83 -5.42 12.86
N ILE A 86 0.57 -5.24 11.57
CA ILE A 86 -0.45 -5.94 10.79
C ILE A 86 0.20 -6.95 9.83
N PRO A 87 -0.55 -7.95 9.33
CA PRO A 87 -0.06 -8.81 8.26
C PRO A 87 0.30 -8.00 7.01
N VAL A 88 1.43 -8.33 6.39
CA VAL A 88 1.93 -7.67 5.18
C VAL A 88 2.22 -8.73 4.12
N TYR A 89 1.64 -8.55 2.93
CA TYR A 89 1.75 -9.48 1.81
C TYR A 89 2.33 -8.81 0.57
N ASP A 90 2.94 -9.61 -0.29
CA ASP A 90 3.29 -9.21 -1.66
C ASP A 90 2.10 -9.52 -2.57
N VAL A 91 1.54 -8.49 -3.20
CA VAL A 91 0.35 -8.64 -4.05
C VAL A 91 0.59 -9.55 -5.25
N HIS A 92 1.80 -9.62 -5.79
CA HIS A 92 2.10 -10.51 -6.92
C HIS A 92 2.07 -11.99 -6.52
N ARG A 93 2.23 -12.28 -5.22
CA ARG A 93 2.21 -13.65 -4.70
C ARG A 93 0.84 -14.06 -4.23
N THR A 94 0.12 -13.17 -3.54
CA THR A 94 -1.17 -13.51 -2.93
C THR A 94 -2.37 -13.09 -3.78
N GLY A 95 -2.18 -12.12 -4.67
CA GLY A 95 -3.29 -11.34 -5.22
C GLY A 95 -3.97 -10.47 -4.16
N TYR A 96 -5.05 -9.80 -4.58
CA TYR A 96 -5.94 -9.09 -3.67
C TYR A 96 -6.97 -10.03 -3.04
N PRO A 97 -7.33 -9.82 -1.76
CA PRO A 97 -8.34 -10.63 -1.10
C PRO A 97 -9.72 -10.36 -1.68
N GLN A 98 -10.61 -11.36 -1.64
CA GLN A 98 -11.95 -11.27 -2.23
C GLN A 98 -12.76 -10.09 -1.66
N ARG A 99 -12.63 -9.81 -0.35
CA ARG A 99 -13.33 -8.70 0.33
C ARG A 99 -13.10 -7.33 -0.31
N LYS A 100 -11.91 -7.06 -0.86
CA LYS A 100 -11.64 -5.81 -1.59
C LYS A 100 -12.48 -5.72 -2.87
N ARG A 101 -12.58 -6.82 -3.62
CA ARG A 101 -13.35 -6.89 -4.87
C ARG A 101 -14.83 -6.70 -4.59
N ASP A 102 -15.32 -7.33 -3.52
CA ASP A 102 -16.72 -7.19 -3.09
C ASP A 102 -17.03 -5.74 -2.68
N TYR A 103 -16.11 -5.08 -1.97
CA TYR A 103 -16.22 -3.66 -1.66
C TYR A 103 -16.27 -2.80 -2.93
N ASP A 104 -15.34 -2.98 -3.87
CA ASP A 104 -15.33 -2.25 -5.14
C ASP A 104 -16.64 -2.42 -5.94
N ALA A 105 -17.19 -3.65 -5.96
CA ALA A 105 -18.47 -3.94 -6.59
C ALA A 105 -19.64 -3.21 -5.90
N ARG A 106 -19.69 -3.23 -4.56
CA ARG A 106 -20.69 -2.48 -3.77
C ARG A 106 -20.60 -0.98 -4.04
N GLN A 107 -19.39 -0.41 -4.00
CA GLN A 107 -19.17 1.02 -4.26
C GLN A 107 -19.60 1.42 -5.67
N LYS A 108 -19.35 0.57 -6.68
CA LYS A 108 -19.80 0.82 -8.06
C LYS A 108 -21.32 0.90 -8.17
N ILE A 109 -22.04 -0.02 -7.50
CA ILE A 109 -23.51 -0.02 -7.48
C ILE A 109 -24.05 1.22 -6.79
N LEU A 110 -23.48 1.59 -5.62
CA LEU A 110 -23.90 2.76 -4.86
C LEU A 110 -23.69 4.06 -5.66
N LYS A 111 -22.52 4.21 -6.30
CA LYS A 111 -22.22 5.36 -7.16
C LYS A 111 -23.18 5.47 -8.33
N ARG A 112 -23.53 4.34 -8.97
CA ARG A 112 -24.51 4.34 -10.07
C ARG A 112 -25.89 4.81 -9.61
N ARG A 113 -26.38 4.28 -8.48
CA ARG A 113 -27.68 4.68 -7.91
C ARG A 113 -27.72 6.16 -7.55
N ALA A 114 -26.64 6.69 -6.97
CA ALA A 114 -26.54 8.11 -6.62
C ALA A 114 -26.47 9.05 -7.84
N ALA A 115 -26.16 8.54 -9.03
CA ALA A 115 -26.17 9.31 -10.27
C ALA A 115 -27.50 9.21 -11.02
N GLU A 116 -28.34 8.23 -10.70
CA GLU A 116 -29.64 7.96 -11.33
C GLU A 116 -30.82 8.58 -10.56
N GLY A 117 -30.63 8.95 -9.29
CA GLY A 117 -31.63 9.61 -8.44
C GLY A 117 -31.29 11.07 -8.20
#